data_AF-A0A7S1HMA6-F1
#
_entry.id   AF-A0A7S1HMA6-F1
#
_cell.length_a   1.000
_cell.length_b   1.000
_cell.length_c   1.000
_cell.angle_alpha   90.00
_cell.angle_beta   90.00
_cell.angle_gamma   90.00
#
_symmetry.space_group_name_H-M   'P 1'
#
loop_
_entity.id
_entity.type
_entity.pdbx_description
1 polymer ?
#
loop_
_entity_poly.entity_id
_entity_poly.type
_entity_poly.pdbx_seq_one_letter_code
_entity_poly.pdbx_strand_id
1 'polypeptide(L)'
;MAVVSQFAGTESDSNTKEAADEATNRLSSVGLGSIPTWMRPFECLSNGEQARCMLARQIKDGAVVDDFTSVVNRHAAWAMCTSISRFIRSRGFSRVVFASSCGDVVRWLQPDWVVVLDGSGGEAKVQKNPKFDSASPHVAFRPMVELSVSGEEEEEKNYSTAWDLKK
;
A
#
# COMPACT_ATOMS: atom_id res chain seq x y z
N MET A 1 -21.50 -11.97 7.23
CA MET A 1 -20.44 -12.22 8.24
C MET A 1 -19.59 -10.95 8.39
N ALA A 2 -19.16 -10.59 9.60
CA ALA A 2 -18.32 -9.41 9.83
C ALA A 2 -16.95 -9.55 9.13
N VAL A 3 -16.35 -8.44 8.71
CA VAL A 3 -15.05 -8.48 8.01
C VAL A 3 -13.96 -9.11 8.87
N VAL A 4 -13.89 -8.78 10.16
CA VAL A 4 -12.89 -9.33 11.09
C VAL A 4 -12.95 -10.86 11.18
N SER A 5 -14.16 -11.44 11.05
CA SER A 5 -14.34 -12.89 11.11
C SER A 5 -13.78 -13.63 9.88
N GLN A 6 -13.49 -12.92 8.78
CA GLN A 6 -12.88 -13.50 7.58
C GLN A 6 -11.36 -13.71 7.72
N PHE A 7 -10.76 -13.22 8.80
CA PHE A 7 -9.33 -13.37 9.11
C PHE A 7 -9.06 -14.46 10.15
N ALA A 8 -10.10 -14.95 10.83
CA ALA A 8 -10.01 -16.15 11.65
C ALA A 8 -9.92 -17.35 10.70
N GLY A 9 -8.77 -18.03 10.70
CA GLY A 9 -8.53 -19.20 9.85
C GLY A 9 -9.58 -20.30 10.07
N THR A 10 -9.82 -21.07 9.02
CA THR A 10 -10.67 -22.27 8.99
C THR A 10 -10.05 -23.47 9.71
N GLU A 11 -9.27 -23.25 10.78
CA GLU A 11 -8.67 -24.33 11.57
C GLU A 11 -9.09 -24.19 13.03
N SER A 12 -9.76 -25.25 13.51
CA SER A 12 -10.49 -25.37 14.76
C SER A 12 -9.65 -25.26 16.05
N ASP A 13 -8.34 -24.98 15.98
CA ASP A 13 -7.44 -25.17 17.13
C ASP A 13 -6.51 -23.98 17.47
N SER A 14 -6.65 -22.81 16.82
CA SER A 14 -5.89 -21.62 17.22
C SER A 14 -6.64 -20.79 18.27
N ASN A 15 -5.97 -20.46 19.37
CA ASN A 15 -6.40 -19.55 20.44
C ASN A 15 -7.15 -18.32 19.86
N THR A 16 -8.45 -18.21 20.15
CA THR A 16 -9.37 -17.19 19.55
C THR A 16 -8.88 -15.76 19.70
N LYS A 17 -8.11 -15.48 20.74
CA LYS A 17 -7.48 -14.18 20.97
C LYS A 17 -6.38 -13.86 19.96
N GLU A 18 -5.51 -14.81 19.65
CA GLU A 18 -4.40 -14.60 18.71
C GLU A 18 -4.93 -14.36 17.29
N ALA A 19 -5.98 -15.07 16.89
CA ALA A 19 -6.66 -14.83 15.62
C ALA A 19 -7.27 -13.42 15.54
N ALA A 20 -7.86 -12.93 16.63
CA ALA A 20 -8.41 -11.57 16.69
C ALA A 20 -7.31 -10.50 16.65
N ASP A 21 -6.20 -10.72 17.34
CA ASP A 21 -5.04 -9.83 17.32
C ASP A 21 -4.39 -9.78 15.93
N GLU A 22 -4.29 -10.92 15.24
CA GLU A 22 -3.79 -10.98 13.86
C GLU A 22 -4.73 -10.28 12.87
N ALA A 23 -6.05 -10.48 13.00
CA ALA A 23 -7.04 -9.78 12.19
C ALA A 23 -6.93 -8.26 12.39
N THR A 24 -6.78 -7.82 13.65
CA THR A 24 -6.61 -6.41 14.02
C THR A 24 -5.34 -5.82 13.41
N ASN A 25 -4.21 -6.54 13.50
CA ASN A 25 -2.94 -6.11 12.92
C ASN A 25 -3.03 -5.98 11.39
N ARG A 26 -3.65 -6.95 10.71
CA ARG A 26 -3.83 -6.93 9.25
C ARG A 26 -4.74 -5.81 8.79
N LEU A 27 -5.89 -5.61 9.43
CA LEU A 27 -6.81 -4.52 9.07
C LEU A 27 -6.19 -3.15 9.35
N SER A 28 -5.44 -3.01 10.44
CA SER A 28 -4.71 -1.79 10.75
C SER A 28 -3.59 -1.51 9.72
N SER A 29 -2.94 -2.56 9.18
CA SER A 29 -1.88 -2.42 8.18
C SER A 29 -2.34 -1.77 6.87
N VAL A 30 -3.62 -1.87 6.53
CA VAL A 30 -4.20 -1.24 5.32
C VAL A 30 -4.90 0.08 5.61
N GLY A 31 -4.76 0.62 6.83
CA GLY A 31 -5.37 1.88 7.23
C GLY A 31 -6.86 1.78 7.55
N LEU A 32 -7.37 0.59 7.87
CA LEU A 32 -8.71 0.40 8.44
C LEU A 32 -8.57 0.38 9.96
N GLY A 33 -8.60 1.54 10.60
CA GLY A 33 -8.46 1.67 12.06
C GLY A 33 -9.78 1.73 12.85
N SER A 34 -10.93 1.75 12.16
CA SER A 34 -12.24 1.93 12.79
C SER A 34 -12.86 0.59 13.17
N ILE A 35 -13.07 0.35 14.47
CA ILE A 35 -13.74 -0.85 14.99
C ILE A 35 -15.12 -1.07 14.34
N PRO A 36 -15.99 -0.04 14.19
CA PRO A 36 -17.24 -0.18 13.44
C PRO A 36 -17.07 -0.76 12.03
N THR A 37 -16.02 -0.38 11.31
CA THR A 37 -15.75 -0.90 9.96
C THR A 37 -15.41 -2.40 9.98
N TRP A 38 -14.72 -2.87 11.01
CA TRP A 38 -14.34 -4.30 11.15
C TRP A 38 -15.54 -5.20 11.43
N MET A 39 -16.53 -4.68 12.15
CA MET A 39 -17.71 -5.42 12.58
C MET A 39 -18.81 -5.45 11.50
N ARG A 40 -18.73 -4.57 10.51
CA ARG A 40 -19.70 -4.53 9.41
C ARG A 40 -19.56 -5.74 8.48
N PRO A 41 -20.67 -6.20 7.87
CA PRO A 41 -20.60 -7.12 6.75
C PRO A 41 -19.80 -6.52 5.60
N PHE A 42 -19.04 -7.35 4.89
CA PHE A 42 -18.19 -6.92 3.77
C PHE A 42 -18.98 -6.18 2.69
N GLU A 43 -20.18 -6.64 2.37
CA GLU A 43 -21.09 -6.04 1.38
C GLU A 43 -21.57 -4.63 1.76
N CYS A 44 -21.54 -4.30 3.05
CA CYS A 44 -21.92 -2.98 3.51
C CYS A 44 -20.77 -1.97 3.43
N LEU A 45 -19.54 -2.41 3.16
CA LEU A 45 -18.37 -1.52 3.07
C LEU A 45 -18.38 -0.75 1.74
N SER A 46 -17.77 0.44 1.73
CA SER A 46 -17.49 1.15 0.47
C SER A 46 -16.48 0.37 -0.39
N ASN A 47 -16.47 0.60 -1.70
CA ASN A 47 -15.54 -0.08 -2.62
C ASN A 47 -14.07 0.04 -2.17
N GLY A 48 -13.66 1.22 -1.71
CA GLY A 48 -12.30 1.45 -1.20
C GLY A 48 -12.02 0.78 0.16
N GLU A 49 -13.03 0.55 1.00
CA GLU A 49 -12.88 -0.28 2.21
C GLU A 49 -12.80 -1.77 1.87
N GLN A 50 -13.65 -2.24 0.94
CA GLN A 50 -13.64 -3.62 0.44
C GLN A 50 -12.27 -3.98 -0.15
N ALA A 51 -11.72 -3.12 -1.02
CA ALA A 51 -10.41 -3.31 -1.62
C ALA A 51 -9.29 -3.40 -0.58
N ARG A 52 -9.32 -2.53 0.45
CA ARG A 52 -8.37 -2.59 1.56
C ARG A 52 -8.50 -3.87 2.37
N CYS A 53 -9.71 -4.34 2.62
CA CYS A 53 -9.94 -5.62 3.30
C CYS A 53 -9.38 -6.80 2.49
N MET A 54 -9.60 -6.81 1.17
CA MET A 54 -9.03 -7.82 0.27
C MET A 54 -7.51 -7.78 0.28
N LEU A 55 -6.92 -6.58 0.20
CA LEU A 55 -5.49 -6.37 0.28
C LEU A 55 -4.89 -6.88 1.60
N ALA A 56 -5.54 -6.62 2.73
CA ALA A 56 -5.10 -7.10 4.05
C ALA A 56 -5.03 -8.63 4.14
N ARG A 57 -5.88 -9.33 3.37
CA ARG A 57 -5.86 -10.80 3.26
C ARG A 57 -4.76 -11.28 2.31
N GLN A 58 -4.44 -10.50 1.26
CA GLN A 58 -3.43 -10.85 0.27
C GLN A 58 -2.00 -10.63 0.76
N ILE A 59 -1.75 -9.65 1.64
CA ILE A 59 -0.40 -9.35 2.14
C ILE A 59 0.14 -10.50 3.00
N LYS A 60 1.23 -11.09 2.53
CA LYS A 60 2.02 -12.15 3.19
C LYS A 60 3.43 -12.17 2.58
N ASP A 61 4.32 -12.98 3.14
CA ASP A 61 5.63 -13.26 2.52
C ASP A 61 5.45 -13.79 1.09
N GLY A 62 6.18 -13.22 0.12
CA GLY A 62 6.04 -13.57 -1.29
C GLY A 62 4.75 -13.10 -1.98
N ALA A 63 3.98 -12.20 -1.39
CA ALA A 63 2.73 -11.73 -2.00
C ALA A 63 2.96 -10.96 -3.31
N VAL A 64 2.09 -11.18 -4.29
CA VAL A 64 2.02 -10.40 -5.52
C VAL A 64 0.65 -9.75 -5.57
N VAL A 65 0.64 -8.42 -5.65
CA VAL A 65 -0.58 -7.62 -5.60
C VAL A 65 -0.63 -6.74 -6.85
N ASP A 66 -1.73 -6.84 -7.58
CA ASP A 66 -1.98 -6.03 -8.78
C ASP A 66 -3.06 -4.98 -8.52
N ASP A 67 -2.87 -3.80 -9.11
CA ASP A 67 -3.77 -2.65 -9.12
C ASP A 67 -4.46 -2.29 -7.79
N PHE A 68 -3.69 -2.26 -6.70
CA PHE A 68 -4.22 -2.08 -5.35
C PHE A 68 -4.67 -0.65 -4.98
N THR A 69 -4.48 0.31 -5.89
CA THR A 69 -4.74 1.74 -5.64
C THR A 69 -5.89 2.32 -6.45
N SER A 70 -6.39 1.63 -7.47
CA SER A 70 -7.36 2.19 -8.43
C SER A 70 -8.69 2.60 -7.82
N VAL A 71 -9.19 1.83 -6.86
CA VAL A 71 -10.50 2.04 -6.23
C VAL A 71 -10.42 2.79 -4.89
N VAL A 72 -9.23 3.20 -4.47
CA VAL A 72 -8.98 3.87 -3.19
C VAL A 72 -8.76 5.36 -3.45
N ASN A 73 -9.35 6.23 -2.61
CA ASN A 73 -9.07 7.67 -2.69
C ASN A 73 -7.56 7.93 -2.50
N ARG A 74 -7.04 8.91 -3.25
CA ARG A 74 -5.61 9.26 -3.31
C ARG A 74 -4.94 9.44 -1.94
N HIS A 75 -5.55 10.19 -1.01
CA HIS A 75 -4.99 10.38 0.33
C HIS A 75 -5.02 9.10 1.17
N ALA A 76 -6.10 8.32 1.04
CA ALA A 76 -6.20 7.02 1.70
C ALA A 76 -5.16 6.04 1.15
N ALA A 77 -4.86 6.08 -0.15
CA ALA A 77 -3.83 5.25 -0.78
C ALA A 77 -2.43 5.58 -0.23
N TRP A 78 -2.10 6.86 -0.06
CA TRP A 78 -0.83 7.30 0.55
C TRP A 78 -0.66 6.80 1.99
N ALA A 79 -1.70 6.97 2.81
CA ALA A 79 -1.70 6.49 4.20
C ALA A 79 -1.60 4.95 4.26
N MET A 80 -2.36 4.27 3.40
CA MET A 80 -2.32 2.81 3.25
C MET A 80 -0.92 2.32 2.89
N CYS A 81 -0.27 2.90 1.88
CA CYS A 81 1.09 2.50 1.46
C CYS A 81 2.12 2.66 2.59
N THR A 82 2.01 3.74 3.36
CA THR A 82 2.89 3.98 4.52
C THR A 82 2.70 2.89 5.58
N SER A 83 1.44 2.54 5.89
CA SER A 83 1.12 1.52 6.88
C SER A 83 1.54 0.11 6.41
N ILE A 84 1.31 -0.21 5.14
CA ILE A 84 1.74 -1.47 4.51
C ILE A 84 3.25 -1.61 4.55
N SER A 85 4.00 -0.56 4.20
CA SER A 85 5.47 -0.58 4.25
C SER A 85 5.97 -0.91 5.65
N ARG A 86 5.39 -0.30 6.69
CA ARG A 86 5.72 -0.59 8.09
C ARG A 86 5.38 -2.03 8.46
N PHE A 87 4.23 -2.54 8.02
CA PHE A 87 3.77 -3.88 8.31
C PHE A 87 4.63 -4.97 7.66
N ILE A 88 4.97 -4.80 6.38
CA ILE A 88 5.87 -5.73 5.66
C ILE A 88 7.23 -5.79 6.37
N ARG A 89 7.80 -4.62 6.70
CA ARG A 89 9.09 -4.52 7.39
C ARG A 89 9.05 -5.09 8.80
N SER A 90 8.00 -4.82 9.59
CA SER A 90 7.87 -5.33 10.96
C SER A 90 7.64 -6.84 11.02
N ARG A 91 7.01 -7.41 10.00
CA ARG A 91 6.81 -8.87 9.86
C ARG A 91 8.02 -9.58 9.24
N GLY A 92 9.01 -8.84 8.73
CA GLY A 92 10.15 -9.42 8.00
C GLY A 92 9.74 -10.10 6.69
N PHE A 93 8.62 -9.69 6.09
CA PHE A 93 8.18 -10.23 4.82
C PHE A 93 9.13 -9.80 3.70
N SER A 94 9.37 -10.72 2.80
CA SER A 94 10.31 -10.61 1.70
C SER A 94 9.63 -10.99 0.39
N ARG A 95 10.20 -10.57 -0.75
CA ARG A 95 9.69 -10.89 -2.10
C ARG A 95 8.23 -10.46 -2.33
N VAL A 96 7.82 -9.34 -1.72
CA VAL A 96 6.48 -8.76 -1.94
C VAL A 96 6.53 -7.84 -3.16
N VAL A 97 5.63 -8.05 -4.12
CA VAL A 97 5.56 -7.28 -5.37
C VAL A 97 4.23 -6.55 -5.45
N PHE A 98 4.29 -5.25 -5.73
CA PHE A 98 3.13 -4.41 -6.00
C PHE A 98 3.21 -3.89 -7.43
N ALA A 99 2.21 -4.23 -8.24
CA ALA A 99 1.97 -3.61 -9.54
C ALA A 99 0.93 -2.50 -9.39
N SER A 100 1.21 -1.34 -9.99
CA SER A 100 0.29 -0.21 -10.03
C SER A 100 0.51 0.59 -11.30
N SER A 101 -0.59 1.12 -11.84
CA SER A 101 -0.59 2.07 -12.96
C SER A 101 -0.16 3.48 -12.54
N CYS A 102 -0.07 3.76 -11.23
CA CYS A 102 0.24 5.09 -10.71
C CYS A 102 1.48 5.07 -9.81
N GLY A 103 2.52 5.84 -10.16
CA GLY A 103 3.79 5.88 -9.43
C GLY A 103 3.82 6.83 -8.22
N ASP A 104 2.76 7.60 -7.97
CA ASP A 104 2.69 8.58 -6.88
C ASP A 104 2.80 7.95 -5.47
N VAL A 105 2.43 6.68 -5.35
CA VAL A 105 2.49 5.90 -4.10
C VAL A 105 3.89 5.44 -3.73
N VAL A 106 4.84 5.45 -4.67
CA VAL A 106 6.21 4.97 -4.46
C VAL A 106 6.88 5.69 -3.29
N ARG A 107 6.66 7.01 -3.15
CA ARG A 107 7.21 7.81 -2.03
C ARG A 107 6.70 7.35 -0.66
N TRP A 108 5.54 6.73 -0.59
CA TRP A 108 4.92 6.26 0.67
C TRP A 108 5.19 4.78 0.91
N LEU A 109 5.17 3.98 -0.16
CA LEU A 109 5.42 2.55 -0.09
C LEU A 109 6.89 2.25 0.22
N GLN A 110 7.81 3.11 -0.22
CA GLN A 110 9.26 2.92 -0.04
C GLN A 110 9.72 1.51 -0.45
N PRO A 111 9.42 1.05 -1.68
CA PRO A 111 9.88 -0.26 -2.12
C PRO A 111 11.40 -0.25 -2.31
N ASP A 112 11.96 -1.44 -2.40
CA ASP A 112 13.41 -1.65 -2.47
C ASP A 112 13.89 -1.45 -3.91
N TRP A 113 13.04 -1.87 -4.85
CA TRP A 113 13.17 -1.67 -6.28
C TRP A 113 11.89 -1.09 -6.84
N VAL A 114 12.03 -0.17 -7.79
CA VAL A 114 10.95 0.34 -8.63
C VAL A 114 11.27 -0.08 -10.05
N VAL A 115 10.38 -0.86 -10.65
CA VAL A 115 10.48 -1.25 -12.05
C VAL A 115 9.40 -0.48 -12.81
N VAL A 116 9.83 0.34 -13.76
CA VAL A 116 8.94 1.10 -14.64
C VAL A 116 8.92 0.40 -15.98
N LEU A 117 7.73 -0.03 -16.40
CA LEU A 117 7.48 -0.59 -17.71
C LEU A 117 6.96 0.52 -18.61
N ASP A 118 7.55 0.70 -19.78
CA ASP A 118 6.93 1.53 -20.81
C ASP A 118 5.89 0.67 -21.56
N GLY A 119 4.74 1.25 -21.87
CA GLY A 119 3.67 0.56 -22.62
C GLY A 119 4.05 0.27 -24.08
N SER A 120 5.21 0.74 -24.53
CA SER A 120 5.74 0.58 -25.89
C SER A 120 6.55 -0.71 -26.09
N GLY A 121 6.74 -1.53 -25.05
CA GLY A 121 7.51 -2.77 -25.15
C GLY A 121 9.03 -2.57 -25.16
N GLY A 122 9.51 -1.41 -24.70
CA GLY A 122 10.91 -1.11 -24.48
C GLY A 122 11.46 -1.78 -23.21
N GLU A 123 12.75 -1.51 -22.93
CA GLU A 123 13.43 -2.07 -21.78
C GLU A 123 12.89 -1.51 -20.46
N ALA A 124 12.63 -2.40 -19.49
CA ALA A 124 12.19 -2.02 -18.17
C ALA A 124 13.26 -1.18 -17.45
N LYS A 125 12.88 0.01 -16.97
CA LYS A 125 13.77 0.86 -16.17
C LYS A 125 13.70 0.43 -14.72
N VAL A 126 14.84 0.07 -14.14
CA VAL A 126 14.93 -0.37 -12.75
C VAL A 126 15.66 0.68 -11.92
N GLN A 127 15.01 1.18 -10.87
CA GLN A 127 15.62 2.05 -9.87
C GLN A 127 15.67 1.33 -8.52
N LYS A 128 16.83 1.36 -7.87
CA LYS A 128 16.97 0.91 -6.48
C LYS A 128 16.72 2.06 -5.50
N ASN A 129 16.05 1.76 -4.40
CA ASN A 129 15.91 2.72 -3.31
C ASN A 129 17.23 2.77 -2.51
N PRO A 130 17.93 3.92 -2.50
CA PRO A 130 19.21 4.05 -1.80
C PRO A 130 19.09 3.93 -0.27
N LYS A 131 17.86 3.98 0.28
CA LYS A 131 17.58 3.89 1.72
C LYS A 131 16.86 2.58 2.09
N PHE A 132 17.03 1.52 1.30
CA PHE A 132 16.35 0.24 1.53
C PHE A 132 16.50 -0.31 2.96
N ASP A 133 17.71 -0.26 3.52
CA ASP A 133 18.06 -0.86 4.81
C ASP A 133 17.57 -0.06 6.04
N SER A 134 16.92 1.09 5.84
CA SER A 134 16.37 1.84 6.98
C SER A 134 15.16 1.12 7.57
N ALA A 135 15.22 0.79 8.86
CA ALA A 135 14.15 0.12 9.60
C ALA A 135 12.83 0.91 9.64
N SER A 136 12.85 2.21 9.33
CA SER A 136 11.68 3.07 9.29
C SER A 136 11.48 3.64 7.89
N PRO A 137 10.26 3.60 7.32
CA PRO A 137 10.00 4.25 6.05
C PRO A 137 10.19 5.76 6.21
N HIS A 138 11.08 6.33 5.41
CA HIS A 138 11.34 7.77 5.38
C HIS A 138 10.50 8.41 4.28
N VAL A 139 9.60 9.31 4.66
CA VAL A 139 8.77 10.12 3.74
C VAL A 139 9.61 10.99 2.79
N ALA A 140 10.92 11.11 3.03
CA ALA A 140 11.86 11.94 2.29
C ALA A 140 12.42 11.31 0.99
N PHE A 141 12.09 10.06 0.65
CA PHE A 141 12.49 9.52 -0.65
C PHE A 141 11.55 10.06 -1.72
N ARG A 142 12.09 11.00 -2.50
CA ARG A 142 11.52 11.39 -3.79
C ARG A 142 11.99 10.35 -4.80
N PRO A 143 11.10 9.53 -5.40
CA PRO A 143 11.51 8.76 -6.56
C PRO A 143 11.99 9.76 -7.62
N MET A 144 13.29 9.74 -7.93
CA MET A 144 13.85 10.44 -9.10
C MET A 144 13.48 9.70 -10.39
N VAL A 145 12.20 9.36 -10.54
CA VAL A 145 11.61 9.12 -11.86
C VAL A 145 10.55 10.20 -11.98
N GLU A 146 10.88 11.27 -12.68
CA GLU A 146 9.85 11.94 -13.47
C GLU A 146 9.30 10.85 -14.39
N LEU A 147 8.16 10.28 -14.00
CA LEU A 147 7.30 9.55 -14.91
C LEU A 147 6.86 10.60 -15.94
N SER A 148 7.72 10.82 -16.92
CA SER A 148 7.44 11.64 -18.09
C SER A 148 6.38 10.85 -18.85
N VAL A 149 5.12 11.12 -18.51
CA VAL A 149 3.98 10.75 -19.34
C VAL A 149 4.16 11.56 -20.61
N SER A 150 4.79 10.96 -21.60
CA SER A 150 4.95 11.54 -22.92
C SER A 150 3.57 11.60 -23.57
N GLY A 151 2.89 12.74 -23.42
CA GLY A 151 1.73 13.06 -24.26
C GLY A 151 0.44 13.44 -23.57
N GLU A 152 0.45 14.09 -22.40
CA GLU A 152 -0.66 14.94 -21.99
C GLU A 152 -0.09 16.23 -21.39
N GLU A 153 -0.34 17.36 -22.04
CA GLU A 153 -0.23 18.68 -21.42
C GLU A 153 -1.32 18.81 -20.35
N GLU A 154 -1.22 18.04 -19.27
CA GLU A 154 -1.96 18.30 -18.04
C GLU A 154 -1.13 19.24 -17.19
N GLU A 155 -1.49 20.53 -17.32
CA GLU A 155 -1.40 21.58 -16.31
C GLU A 155 -0.70 21.12 -15.02
N GLU A 156 0.58 21.46 -14.89
CA GLU A 156 1.35 21.38 -13.65
C GLU A 156 0.55 22.06 -12.52
N LYS A 157 -0.30 21.28 -11.83
CA LYS A 157 -0.71 21.63 -10.48
C LYS A 157 0.51 21.40 -9.61
N ASN A 158 1.28 22.47 -9.56
CA ASN A 158 2.49 22.68 -8.79
C ASN A 158 2.20 22.47 -7.30
N TYR A 159 2.17 21.21 -6.86
CA TYR A 159 2.18 20.85 -5.45
C TYR A 159 3.61 20.93 -4.86
N SER A 160 4.58 21.45 -5.62
CA SER A 160 5.99 21.56 -5.20
C SER A 160 6.40 22.94 -4.68
N THR A 161 5.63 24.01 -4.91
CA THR A 161 6.00 25.39 -4.49
C THR A 161 5.24 25.92 -3.27
N ALA A 162 4.33 25.17 -2.64
CA ALA A 162 3.49 25.71 -1.56
C ALA A 162 4.07 25.62 -0.13
N TRP A 163 5.29 25.09 0.08
CA TRP A 163 5.86 24.95 1.42
C TRP A 163 7.34 25.28 1.55
N ASP A 164 7.81 26.28 0.80
CA ASP A 164 8.94 27.10 1.25
C ASP A 164 8.46 27.98 2.42
N LEU A 165 8.32 27.36 3.59
CA LEU A 165 8.29 28.12 4.85
C LEU A 165 9.72 28.62 5.07
N LYS A 166 9.96 29.84 4.56
CA LYS A 166 11.08 30.69 4.94
C LYS A 166 11.28 30.62 6.46
N LYS A 167 12.45 30.15 6.88
CA LYS A 167 13.02 30.57 8.16
C LYS A 167 13.42 32.04 8.07
#